data_AF-X1RAY0-F1
#
_entry.id   AF-X1RAY0-F1
#
_cell.length_a   1.000
_cell.length_b   1.000
_cell.length_c   1.000
_cell.angle_alpha   90.00
_cell.angle_beta   90.00
_cell.angle_gamma   90.00
#
_symmetry.space_group_name_H-M   'P 1'
#
loop_
_entity.id
_entity.type
_entity.pdbx_description
1 polymer ?
#
loop_
_entity_poly.entity_id
_entity_poly.type
_entity_poly.pdbx_seq_one_letter_code
_entity_poly.pdbx_strand_id
1 'polypeptide(L)'
;GFRPVIAFESLGEETNLAYSLGEQLAQKYPDRRQRAEKIFYFVRDRVNYTSDKDQFKHDEFAQNADELATTIEQDGVAYGDCEDSAILLAVMYQGAGYRSAIAIGPSHTAALVYLPEYKKASVFVLEGETGWIWAEATGKNNPL
;
A
#
# COMPACT_ATOMS: atom_id res chain seq x y z
N GLY A 1 5.72 19.52 -19.62
CA GLY A 1 6.10 18.78 -18.40
C GLY A 1 4.88 18.67 -17.53
N PHE A 2 4.61 17.47 -17.01
CA PHE A 2 3.57 17.23 -16.02
C PHE A 2 3.78 18.15 -14.81
N ARG A 3 2.71 18.76 -14.31
CA ARG A 3 2.72 19.58 -13.09
C ARG A 3 1.76 18.91 -12.11
N PRO A 4 2.27 18.13 -11.13
CA PRO A 4 1.40 17.51 -10.16
C PRO A 4 0.69 18.58 -9.35
N VAL A 5 -0.58 18.33 -9.03
CA VAL A 5 -1.26 19.03 -7.94
C VAL A 5 -0.78 18.36 -6.66
N ILE A 6 0.14 19.02 -5.96
CA ILE A 6 0.64 18.54 -4.67
C ILE A 6 -0.33 19.04 -3.62
N ALA A 7 -1.27 18.19 -3.21
CA ALA A 7 -2.02 18.40 -1.99
C ALA A 7 -1.15 17.94 -0.81
N PHE A 8 -1.02 18.77 0.22
CA PHE A 8 -0.25 18.44 1.43
C PHE A 8 -1.01 17.49 2.36
N GLU A 9 -2.32 17.38 2.15
CA GLU A 9 -3.26 16.53 2.87
C GLU A 9 -4.38 16.11 1.91
N SER A 10 -4.96 14.94 2.12
CA SER A 10 -6.13 14.48 1.37
C SER A 10 -7.30 15.45 1.60
N LEU A 11 -7.82 16.08 0.56
CA LEU A 11 -8.90 17.07 0.66
C LEU A 11 -10.26 16.37 0.70
N GLY A 12 -11.14 16.71 1.67
CA GLY A 12 -12.53 16.23 1.70
C GLY A 12 -12.92 15.52 2.99
N GLU A 13 -13.93 14.64 2.91
CA GLU A 13 -14.49 13.91 4.07
C GLU A 13 -13.59 12.76 4.54
N GLU A 14 -12.66 12.28 3.71
CA GLU A 14 -11.88 11.05 3.93
C GLU A 14 -10.37 11.32 4.12
N THR A 15 -9.99 12.41 4.80
CA THR A 15 -8.60 12.89 4.89
C THR A 15 -7.58 11.90 5.52
N ASN A 16 -8.01 10.75 6.04
CA ASN A 16 -7.13 9.74 6.63
C ASN A 16 -7.75 8.33 6.55
N LEU A 17 -8.63 8.05 5.58
CA LEU A 17 -9.34 6.77 5.54
C LEU A 17 -8.40 5.58 5.41
N ALA A 18 -7.40 5.65 4.53
CA ALA A 18 -6.39 4.59 4.37
C ALA A 18 -5.62 4.32 5.67
N TYR A 19 -5.21 5.39 6.37
CA TYR A 19 -4.54 5.27 7.66
C TYR A 19 -5.46 4.64 8.71
N SER A 20 -6.72 5.10 8.78
CA SER A 20 -7.74 4.62 9.71
C SER A 20 -8.09 3.14 9.48
N LEU A 21 -8.12 2.69 8.22
CA LEU A 21 -8.27 1.26 7.90
C LEU A 21 -7.11 0.42 8.47
N GLY A 22 -5.89 0.96 8.45
CA GLY A 22 -4.73 0.39 9.14
C GLY A 22 -4.96 0.27 10.65
N GLU A 23 -5.44 1.32 11.30
CA GLU A 23 -5.77 1.31 12.74
C GLU A 23 -6.87 0.29 13.08
N GLN A 24 -7.92 0.21 12.27
CA GLN A 24 -9.00 -0.76 12.44
C GLN A 24 -8.50 -2.20 12.32
N LEU A 25 -7.65 -2.48 11.33
CA LEU A 25 -7.01 -3.80 11.18
C LEU A 25 -6.06 -4.09 12.35
N ALA A 26 -5.39 -3.07 12.90
CA ALA A 26 -4.57 -3.24 14.08
C ALA A 26 -5.38 -3.60 15.34
N GLN A 27 -6.55 -3.00 15.53
CA GLN A 27 -7.46 -3.35 16.62
C GLN A 27 -8.01 -4.77 16.44
N LYS A 28 -8.35 -5.16 15.20
CA LYS A 28 -8.91 -6.48 14.88
C LYS A 28 -7.88 -7.62 14.98
N TYR A 29 -6.62 -7.36 14.62
CA TYR A 29 -5.55 -8.34 14.59
C TYR A 29 -4.40 -7.91 15.51
N PRO A 30 -4.37 -8.33 16.78
CA PRO A 30 -3.32 -7.92 17.72
C PRO A 30 -1.96 -8.57 17.46
N ASP A 31 -1.89 -9.76 16.84
CA ASP A 31 -0.62 -10.37 16.43
C ASP A 31 -0.01 -9.60 15.24
N ARG A 32 1.22 -9.10 15.40
CA ARG A 32 1.91 -8.28 14.40
C ARG A 32 2.17 -9.00 13.09
N ARG A 33 2.31 -10.33 13.06
CA ARG A 33 2.54 -11.04 11.79
C ARG A 33 1.22 -11.19 11.05
N GLN A 34 0.21 -11.71 11.75
CA GLN A 34 -1.13 -11.85 11.20
C GLN A 34 -1.70 -10.52 10.71
N ARG A 35 -1.54 -9.44 11.49
CA ARG A 35 -1.99 -8.11 11.08
C ARG A 35 -1.33 -7.65 9.79
N ALA A 36 -0.01 -7.87 9.64
CA ALA A 36 0.69 -7.49 8.43
C ALA A 36 0.17 -8.26 7.21
N GLU A 37 0.01 -9.58 7.33
CA GLU A 37 -0.58 -10.44 6.29
C GLU A 37 -2.01 -9.97 5.93
N LYS A 38 -2.83 -9.58 6.93
CA LYS A 38 -4.20 -9.12 6.70
C LYS A 38 -4.29 -7.77 5.99
N ILE A 39 -3.38 -6.86 6.27
CA ILE A 39 -3.27 -5.58 5.54
C ILE A 39 -2.81 -5.86 4.11
N PHE A 40 -1.79 -6.70 3.93
CA PHE A 40 -1.32 -7.11 2.62
C PHE A 40 -2.44 -7.70 1.76
N TYR A 41 -3.19 -8.67 2.31
CA TYR A 41 -4.32 -9.28 1.60
C TYR A 41 -5.47 -8.30 1.35
N PHE A 42 -5.70 -7.33 2.24
CA PHE A 42 -6.68 -6.29 1.98
C PHE A 42 -6.35 -5.57 0.68
N VAL A 43 -5.12 -5.06 0.51
CA VAL A 43 -4.74 -4.34 -0.71
C VAL A 43 -4.72 -5.27 -1.93
N ARG A 44 -4.05 -6.43 -1.84
CA ARG A 44 -3.95 -7.42 -2.94
C ARG A 44 -5.31 -7.85 -3.48
N ASP A 45 -6.28 -8.07 -2.59
CA ASP A 45 -7.58 -8.62 -2.96
C ASP A 45 -8.61 -7.53 -3.34
N ARG A 46 -8.32 -6.26 -3.04
CA ARG A 46 -9.25 -5.14 -3.23
C ARG A 46 -8.80 -4.14 -4.28
N VAL A 47 -7.55 -4.18 -4.74
CA VAL A 47 -7.05 -3.35 -5.85
C VAL A 47 -6.86 -4.24 -7.07
N ASN A 48 -7.72 -4.05 -8.07
CA ASN A 48 -7.63 -4.76 -9.33
C ASN A 48 -6.62 -4.07 -10.25
N TYR A 49 -5.53 -4.77 -10.57
CA TYR A 49 -4.47 -4.25 -11.41
C TYR A 49 -5.00 -3.73 -12.76
N THR A 50 -4.83 -2.45 -13.03
CA THR A 50 -5.19 -1.77 -14.28
C THR A 50 -4.15 -0.72 -14.59
N SER A 51 -3.66 -0.65 -15.84
CA SER A 51 -2.65 0.36 -16.20
C SER A 51 -3.25 1.77 -16.24
N ASP A 52 -2.44 2.78 -15.94
CA ASP A 52 -2.85 4.19 -16.04
C ASP A 52 -3.37 4.59 -17.40
N LYS A 53 -2.79 4.01 -18.45
CA LYS A 53 -3.23 4.25 -19.81
C LYS A 53 -4.64 3.74 -20.06
N ASP A 54 -5.00 2.61 -19.45
CA ASP A 54 -6.33 2.04 -19.57
C ASP A 54 -7.34 2.78 -18.70
N GLN A 55 -6.95 3.18 -17.48
CA GLN A 55 -7.82 3.82 -16.50
C GLN A 55 -7.99 5.33 -16.74
N PHE A 56 -6.88 6.07 -16.83
CA PHE A 56 -6.86 7.53 -16.86
C PHE A 56 -6.56 8.12 -18.24
N LYS A 57 -6.20 7.29 -19.23
CA LYS A 57 -5.77 7.73 -20.57
C LYS A 57 -4.51 8.62 -20.52
N HIS A 58 -3.71 8.45 -19.47
CA HIS A 58 -2.41 9.08 -19.29
C HIS A 58 -1.32 8.02 -19.29
N ASP A 59 -0.08 8.41 -19.63
CA ASP A 59 1.03 7.46 -19.61
C ASP A 59 1.40 7.05 -18.18
N GLU A 60 1.25 7.97 -17.21
CA GLU A 60 1.48 7.78 -15.77
C GLU A 60 0.51 8.68 -14.97
N PHE A 61 -0.08 8.15 -13.89
CA PHE A 61 -1.01 8.83 -13.00
C PHE A 61 -1.05 8.12 -11.64
N ALA A 62 -0.58 8.79 -10.59
CA ALA A 62 -0.67 8.24 -9.23
C ALA A 62 -1.93 8.75 -8.51
N GLN A 63 -2.77 7.83 -8.06
CA GLN A 63 -3.80 8.08 -7.07
C GLN A 63 -3.17 8.13 -5.68
N ASN A 64 -3.74 8.95 -4.79
CA ASN A 64 -3.36 8.93 -3.39
C ASN A 64 -4.02 7.75 -2.64
N ALA A 65 -3.54 7.45 -1.44
CA ALA A 65 -4.03 6.31 -0.66
C ALA A 65 -5.53 6.43 -0.31
N ASP A 66 -6.02 7.63 -0.03
CA ASP A 66 -7.41 7.84 0.39
C ASP A 66 -8.38 7.77 -0.79
N GLU A 67 -7.97 8.15 -2.00
CA GLU A 67 -8.76 7.95 -3.22
C GLU A 67 -9.08 6.46 -3.44
N LEU A 68 -8.07 5.59 -3.32
CA LEU A 68 -8.29 4.14 -3.39
C LEU A 68 -9.12 3.63 -2.21
N ALA A 69 -8.81 4.06 -0.99
CA ALA A 69 -9.52 3.59 0.20
C ALA A 69 -11.01 3.95 0.16
N THR A 70 -11.34 5.17 -0.28
CA THR A 70 -12.72 5.64 -0.47
C THR A 70 -13.45 4.78 -1.50
N THR A 71 -12.80 4.53 -2.64
CA THR A 71 -13.38 3.68 -3.70
C THR A 71 -13.60 2.25 -3.19
N ILE A 72 -12.65 1.67 -2.45
CA ILE A 72 -12.80 0.34 -1.85
C ILE A 72 -13.93 0.29 -0.82
N GLU A 73 -14.12 1.34 -0.03
CA GLU A 73 -15.21 1.41 0.96
C GLU A 73 -16.58 1.47 0.26
N GLN A 74 -16.70 2.28 -0.78
CA GLN A 74 -17.95 2.50 -1.52
C GLN A 74 -18.32 1.32 -2.41
N ASP A 75 -17.37 0.82 -3.21
CA ASP A 75 -17.61 -0.14 -4.29
C ASP A 75 -17.11 -1.55 -3.96
N GLY A 76 -16.39 -1.70 -2.84
CA GLY A 76 -15.79 -2.96 -2.41
C GLY A 76 -14.46 -3.28 -3.08
N VAL A 77 -14.12 -2.65 -4.21
CA VAL A 77 -12.85 -2.79 -4.95
C VAL A 77 -12.45 -1.46 -5.58
N ALA A 78 -11.16 -1.23 -5.80
CA ALA A 78 -10.61 -0.14 -6.59
C ALA A 78 -9.75 -0.67 -7.75
N TYR A 79 -9.30 0.24 -8.60
CA TYR A 79 -8.42 -0.04 -9.74
C TYR A 79 -7.20 0.87 -9.66
N GLY A 80 -6.05 0.32 -9.98
CA GLY A 80 -4.75 1.00 -9.98
C GLY A 80 -3.65 0.00 -10.28
N ASP A 81 -2.42 0.47 -10.42
CA ASP A 81 -1.26 -0.37 -10.71
C ASP A 81 -0.27 -0.40 -9.53
N CYS A 82 1.03 -0.37 -9.81
CA CYS A 82 2.07 -0.70 -8.84
C CYS A 82 2.25 0.39 -7.79
N GLU A 83 2.27 1.66 -8.20
CA GLU A 83 2.41 2.82 -7.32
C GLU A 83 1.18 3.02 -6.44
N ASP A 84 -0.02 2.90 -7.01
CA ASP A 84 -1.28 3.06 -6.29
C ASP A 84 -1.39 2.03 -5.16
N SER A 85 -1.10 0.77 -5.52
CA SER A 85 -1.09 -0.35 -4.57
C SER A 85 -0.02 -0.16 -3.49
N ALA A 86 1.18 0.30 -3.87
CA ALA A 86 2.28 0.50 -2.93
C ALA A 86 2.01 1.64 -1.96
N ILE A 87 1.46 2.76 -2.44
CA ILE A 87 1.12 3.94 -1.63
C ILE A 87 0.02 3.58 -0.63
N LEU A 88 -1.09 2.97 -1.08
CA LEU A 88 -2.15 2.51 -0.19
C LEU A 88 -1.61 1.56 0.89
N LEU A 89 -0.85 0.54 0.47
CA LEU A 89 -0.30 -0.46 1.38
C LEU A 89 0.66 0.16 2.42
N ALA A 90 1.54 1.07 2.00
CA ALA A 90 2.47 1.74 2.88
C ALA A 90 1.74 2.59 3.94
N VAL A 91 0.70 3.33 3.56
CA VAL A 91 -0.11 4.16 4.46
C VAL A 91 -0.89 3.31 5.46
N MET A 92 -1.54 2.24 5.00
CA MET A 92 -2.25 1.31 5.89
C MET A 92 -1.29 0.65 6.91
N TYR A 93 -0.07 0.30 6.49
CA TYR A 93 0.95 -0.21 7.42
C TYR A 93 1.34 0.84 8.48
N GLN A 94 1.50 2.11 8.11
CA GLN A 94 1.76 3.18 9.07
C GLN A 94 0.63 3.32 10.09
N GLY A 95 -0.63 3.33 9.62
CA GLY A 95 -1.82 3.35 10.48
C GLY A 95 -1.90 2.16 11.43
N ALA A 96 -1.44 1.00 10.98
CA ALA A 96 -1.39 -0.20 11.78
C ALA A 96 -0.22 -0.27 12.79
N GLY A 97 0.62 0.77 12.85
CA GLY A 97 1.77 0.87 13.77
C GLY A 97 3.04 0.20 13.26
N TYR A 98 3.16 -0.08 11.96
CA TYR A 98 4.42 -0.52 11.35
C TYR A 98 5.21 0.65 10.82
N ARG A 99 6.53 0.44 10.72
CA ARG A 99 7.35 1.24 9.82
C ARG A 99 7.20 0.64 8.42
N SER A 100 6.95 1.50 7.45
CA SER A 100 6.89 1.13 6.04
C SER A 100 7.77 2.07 5.22
N ALA A 101 8.10 1.63 4.01
CA ALA A 101 8.81 2.42 3.02
C ALA A 101 8.27 2.09 1.63
N ILE A 102 8.54 2.95 0.66
CA ILE A 102 8.25 2.70 -0.76
C ILE A 102 9.59 2.49 -1.46
N ALA A 103 9.73 1.37 -2.16
CA ALA A 103 10.87 1.06 -3.00
C ALA A 103 10.52 1.38 -4.46
N ILE A 104 11.34 2.21 -5.09
CA ILE A 104 11.16 2.61 -6.49
C ILE A 104 12.30 1.99 -7.30
N GLY A 105 11.95 1.20 -8.31
CA GLY A 105 12.86 0.64 -9.30
C GLY A 105 12.46 1.08 -10.71
N PRO A 106 13.30 0.79 -11.73
CA PRO A 106 12.91 1.02 -13.11
C PRO A 106 11.58 0.30 -13.43
N SER A 107 10.56 1.04 -13.85
CA SER A 107 9.21 0.54 -14.20
C SER A 107 8.47 -0.23 -13.10
N HIS A 108 8.85 -0.09 -11.83
CA HIS A 108 8.19 -0.82 -10.75
C HIS A 108 8.26 -0.10 -9.41
N THR A 109 7.14 -0.10 -8.69
CA THR A 109 7.01 0.45 -7.34
C THR A 109 6.43 -0.62 -6.41
N ALA A 110 6.99 -0.75 -5.21
CA ALA A 110 6.48 -1.68 -4.19
C ALA A 110 6.60 -1.09 -2.79
N ALA A 111 5.80 -1.60 -1.86
CA ALA A 111 5.94 -1.28 -0.45
C ALA A 111 6.96 -2.22 0.23
N LEU A 112 7.58 -1.71 1.29
CA LEU A 112 8.36 -2.46 2.26
C LEU A 112 7.71 -2.29 3.63
N VAL A 113 7.72 -3.34 4.45
CA VAL A 113 7.28 -3.28 5.84
C VAL A 113 8.38 -3.80 6.77
N TYR A 114 8.64 -3.09 7.85
CA TYR A 114 9.59 -3.54 8.87
C TYR A 114 8.93 -4.57 9.79
N LEU A 115 9.32 -5.84 9.59
CA LEU A 115 8.78 -6.99 10.31
C LEU A 115 9.88 -8.02 10.58
N PRO A 116 10.86 -7.71 11.47
CA PRO A 116 12.05 -8.53 11.70
C PRO A 116 11.73 -9.93 12.23
N GLU A 117 10.56 -10.14 12.82
CA GLU A 117 10.08 -11.43 13.30
C GLU A 117 9.49 -12.33 12.20
N TYR A 118 9.33 -11.84 10.97
CA TYR A 118 8.70 -12.58 9.87
C TYR A 118 9.68 -13.55 9.22
N LYS A 119 9.29 -14.83 9.16
CA LYS A 119 10.17 -15.93 8.71
C LYS A 119 9.74 -16.56 7.38
N LYS A 120 8.63 -16.11 6.79
CA LYS A 120 8.08 -16.71 5.56
C LYS A 120 8.60 -16.05 4.29
N ALA A 121 9.29 -14.92 4.40
CA ALA A 121 9.78 -14.11 3.28
C ALA A 121 11.28 -13.83 3.38
N SER A 122 11.87 -13.43 2.25
CA SER A 122 13.22 -12.88 2.22
C SER A 122 13.28 -11.58 3.01
N VAL A 123 14.35 -11.42 3.78
CA VAL A 123 14.60 -10.24 4.61
C VAL A 123 15.59 -9.32 3.91
N PHE A 124 15.28 -8.03 3.88
CA PHE A 124 16.06 -6.97 3.27
C PHE A 124 16.70 -6.08 4.33
N VAL A 125 17.75 -5.37 3.89
CA VAL A 125 18.45 -4.34 4.67
C VAL A 125 18.15 -2.99 4.04
N LEU A 126 17.62 -2.05 4.82
CA LEU A 126 17.40 -0.66 4.41
C LEU A 126 18.15 0.25 5.38
N GLU A 127 19.00 1.14 4.86
CA GLU A 127 19.82 2.06 5.67
C GLU A 127 20.61 1.34 6.80
N GLY A 128 21.12 0.14 6.53
CA GLY A 128 21.87 -0.67 7.49
C GLY A 128 21.01 -1.46 8.50
N GLU A 129 19.69 -1.32 8.47
CA GLU A 129 18.78 -2.04 9.35
C GLU A 129 18.20 -3.29 8.66
N THR A 130 18.42 -4.45 9.26
CA THR A 130 17.85 -5.73 8.79
C THR A 130 16.44 -5.92 9.36
N GLY A 131 15.52 -6.48 8.57
CA GLY A 131 14.17 -6.82 9.03
C GLY A 131 13.06 -6.33 8.12
N TRP A 132 13.39 -5.79 6.95
CA TRP A 132 12.44 -5.28 5.98
C TRP A 132 11.94 -6.39 5.08
N ILE A 133 10.63 -6.44 4.84
CA ILE A 133 9.99 -7.45 3.99
C ILE A 133 9.42 -6.76 2.74
N TRP A 134 9.70 -7.33 1.57
CA TRP A 134 9.16 -6.89 0.28
C TRP A 134 7.67 -7.21 0.17
N ALA A 135 6.83 -6.19 0.11
CA ALA A 135 5.38 -6.27 0.14
C ALA A 135 4.78 -5.72 -1.17
N GLU A 136 4.74 -6.58 -2.19
CA GLU A 136 4.22 -6.25 -3.51
C GLU A 136 2.82 -6.83 -3.69
N ALA A 137 1.80 -5.97 -3.50
CA ALA A 137 0.40 -6.38 -3.53
C ALA A 137 -0.13 -6.67 -4.94
N THR A 138 0.59 -6.28 -5.99
CA THR A 138 0.25 -6.63 -7.37
C THR A 138 0.57 -8.10 -7.70
N GLY A 139 1.50 -8.71 -6.96
CA GLY A 139 1.96 -10.08 -7.15
C GLY A 139 1.21 -11.11 -6.29
N LYS A 140 0.54 -12.08 -6.92
CA LYS A 140 -0.21 -13.15 -6.23
C LYS A 140 0.67 -14.12 -5.41
N ASN A 141 1.96 -14.22 -5.74
CA ASN A 141 2.90 -15.16 -5.13
C ASN A 141 3.83 -14.50 -4.10
N ASN A 142 3.54 -13.26 -3.67
CA ASN A 142 4.31 -12.63 -2.62
C ASN A 142 4.13 -13.43 -1.30
N PRO A 143 5.21 -13.69 -0.55
CA PRO A 143 5.18 -14.50 0.67
C PRO A 143 4.55 -13.84 1.93
N LEU A 144 4.08 -12.58 1.82
CA LEU A 144 3.26 -11.91 2.84
C LEU A 144 1.79 -12.38 2.84
#